data_AF-A0A5Q2VIG4-F1
#
_entry.id   AF-A0A5Q2VIG4-F1
#
_cell.length_a   1.000
_cell.length_b   1.000
_cell.length_c   1.000
_cell.angle_alpha   90.00
_cell.angle_beta   90.00
_cell.angle_gamma   90.00
#
_symmetry.space_group_name_H-M   'P 1'
#
loop_
_entity.id
_entity.type
_entity.pdbx_description
1 polymer ?
#
loop_
_entity_poly.entity_id
_entity_poly.type
_entity_poly.pdbx_seq_one_letter_code
_entity_poly.pdbx_strand_id
1 'polypeptide(L)'
;MAEKESAEFVHPDVGNPEHRALFTILEPQYGTAVAIRKPLPPQRAITGHKQTDAYLWVLEVIRLNEPAHQQAAEDALKKLKITPKEAQKRYSDYLAKSGAHPFQIALGTMSMDNPVGYIEGAKKAIEDASNVRAVFGSYEAALENTPAEDLMLAGEMGEVYSACWGWTDEELSESCVHGERCNELEIQRKAISKGFVGQLPEPATLSDVVREYQYWDWLYTLRNRAEKELGYEYADGGRSHIYDRESYLETLLATIRPVSRQEAVEVCQWVLGEERFELGGGTTEQIIMNLVGECG
;
A
#
# COMPACT_ATOMS: atom_id res chain seq x y z
N MET A 1 -12.64 7.65 3.13
CA MET A 1 -11.80 6.76 3.94
C MET A 1 -11.37 7.58 5.14
N ALA A 2 -11.92 7.27 6.30
CA ALA A 2 -11.58 7.95 7.54
C ALA A 2 -10.06 7.91 7.75
N GLU A 3 -9.47 9.02 8.20
CA GLU A 3 -8.17 8.98 8.86
C GLU A 3 -8.26 7.87 9.90
N LYS A 4 -7.52 6.76 9.70
CA LYS A 4 -7.22 5.85 10.80
C LYS A 4 -6.33 6.68 11.71
N GLU A 5 -6.94 7.38 12.65
CA GLU A 5 -6.25 7.95 13.80
C GLU A 5 -5.51 6.77 14.42
N SER A 6 -4.19 6.74 14.25
CA SER A 6 -3.31 5.72 14.80
C SER A 6 -3.39 5.85 16.31
N ALA A 7 -4.36 5.15 16.89
CA ALA A 7 -4.51 5.05 18.33
C ALA A 7 -3.20 4.50 18.89
N GLU A 8 -2.43 5.37 19.52
CA GLU A 8 -1.20 4.97 20.17
C GLU A 8 -1.57 4.12 21.37
N PHE A 9 -1.41 2.79 21.24
CA PHE A 9 -1.66 1.84 22.33
C PHE A 9 -0.58 2.01 23.41
N VAL A 10 -0.79 2.97 24.33
CA VAL A 10 0.16 3.27 25.41
C VAL A 10 -0.15 2.42 26.64
N HIS A 11 0.43 1.22 26.67
CA HIS A 11 0.65 0.48 27.91
C HIS A 11 2.15 0.58 28.29
N PRO A 12 2.53 1.51 29.19
CA PRO A 12 3.91 1.95 29.33
C PRO A 12 4.88 0.91 29.90
N ASP A 13 4.41 -0.10 30.64
CA ASP A 13 5.31 -0.94 31.46
C ASP A 13 5.33 -2.46 31.14
N VAL A 14 4.65 -2.95 30.09
CA VAL A 14 4.49 -4.42 29.86
C VAL A 14 5.06 -4.93 28.52
N GLY A 15 5.52 -4.05 27.62
CA GLY A 15 6.00 -4.47 26.29
C GLY A 15 7.50 -4.63 26.13
N ASN A 16 7.93 -5.16 24.97
CA ASN A 16 9.35 -5.30 24.64
C ASN A 16 9.92 -3.96 24.14
N PRO A 17 10.86 -3.31 24.87
CA PRO A 17 11.39 -2.01 24.49
C PRO A 17 12.21 -2.05 23.19
N GLU A 18 12.91 -3.15 22.91
CA GLU A 18 13.70 -3.31 21.67
C GLU A 18 12.77 -3.42 20.46
N HIS A 19 11.69 -4.18 20.59
CA HIS A 19 10.64 -4.29 19.57
C HIS A 19 10.00 -2.93 19.31
N ARG A 20 9.57 -2.23 20.36
CA ARG A 20 8.95 -0.90 20.24
C ARG A 20 9.86 0.11 19.56
N ALA A 21 11.15 0.11 19.92
CA ALA A 21 12.14 1.00 19.31
C ALA A 21 12.34 0.70 17.82
N LEU A 22 12.37 -0.59 17.43
CA LEU A 22 12.55 -1.02 16.05
C LEU A 22 11.33 -0.68 15.18
N PHE A 23 10.12 -0.86 15.71
CA PHE A 23 8.84 -0.64 15.02
C PHE A 23 8.19 0.69 15.41
N THR A 24 8.99 1.76 15.39
CA THR A 24 8.51 3.13 15.61
C THR A 24 8.17 3.80 14.28
N ILE A 25 6.93 4.28 14.16
CA ILE A 25 6.50 5.12 13.04
C ILE A 25 7.15 6.51 13.22
N LEU A 26 7.85 6.97 12.19
CA LEU A 26 8.54 8.25 12.24
C LEU A 26 7.58 9.42 12.01
N GLU A 27 7.72 10.46 12.83
CA GLU A 27 6.97 11.69 12.67
C GLU A 27 7.48 12.51 11.46
N PRO A 28 6.60 13.06 10.63
CA PRO A 28 6.99 13.88 9.48
C PRO A 28 7.77 15.12 9.91
N GLN A 29 8.90 15.38 9.24
CA GLN A 29 9.72 16.57 9.48
C GLN A 29 9.62 17.58 8.33
N TYR A 30 9.69 18.87 8.65
CA TYR A 30 9.67 19.93 7.64
C TYR A 30 11.00 19.97 6.86
N GLY A 31 10.94 19.58 5.59
CA GLY A 31 12.05 19.73 4.65
C GLY A 31 12.03 21.07 3.90
N THR A 32 13.21 21.54 3.48
CA THR A 32 13.37 22.73 2.60
C THR A 32 13.70 22.36 1.15
N ALA A 33 13.62 21.07 0.79
CA ALA A 33 13.95 20.59 -0.54
C ALA A 33 13.03 21.21 -1.60
N VAL A 34 13.61 21.70 -2.69
CA VAL A 34 12.88 22.32 -3.80
C VAL A 34 12.16 21.23 -4.59
N ALA A 35 10.82 21.28 -4.61
CA ALA A 35 10.02 20.36 -5.41
C ALA A 35 10.27 20.56 -6.91
N ILE A 36 10.68 19.49 -7.60
CA ILE A 36 10.80 19.47 -9.06
C ILE A 36 9.39 19.31 -9.63
N ARG A 37 8.93 20.34 -10.36
CA ARG A 37 7.59 20.36 -10.97
C ARG A 37 7.51 19.38 -12.14
N LYS A 38 6.53 18.48 -12.14
CA LYS A 38 6.22 17.63 -13.30
C LYS A 38 5.71 18.48 -14.49
N PRO A 39 6.18 18.23 -15.72
CA PRO A 39 5.69 18.95 -16.90
C PRO A 39 4.23 18.61 -17.20
N LEU A 40 3.51 19.51 -17.86
CA LEU A 40 2.15 19.25 -18.33
C LEU A 40 2.16 18.16 -19.43
N PRO A 41 1.13 17.31 -19.50
CA PRO A 41 1.03 16.32 -20.56
C PRO A 41 0.70 17.02 -21.89
N PRO A 42 1.13 16.46 -23.04
CA PRO A 42 0.82 17.04 -24.33
C PRO A 42 -0.69 17.01 -24.61
N GLN A 43 -1.22 18.08 -25.20
CA GLN A 43 -2.61 18.12 -25.64
C GLN A 43 -2.79 17.24 -26.87
N ARG A 44 -3.82 16.37 -26.86
CA ARG A 44 -4.08 15.38 -27.91
C ARG A 44 -5.50 15.50 -28.44
N ALA A 45 -5.69 15.34 -29.74
CA ALA A 45 -6.99 15.22 -30.38
C ALA A 45 -7.35 13.73 -30.50
N ILE A 46 -8.06 13.19 -29.51
CA ILE A 46 -8.36 11.75 -29.40
C ILE A 46 -9.66 11.43 -30.13
N THR A 47 -10.73 12.10 -29.74
CA THR A 47 -12.09 11.88 -30.27
C THR A 47 -12.42 12.78 -31.46
N GLY A 48 -11.60 13.81 -31.70
CA GLY A 48 -11.87 14.89 -32.66
C GLY A 48 -12.88 15.92 -32.15
N HIS A 49 -13.49 15.70 -30.98
CA HIS A 49 -14.40 16.65 -30.34
C HIS A 49 -13.64 17.48 -29.30
N LYS A 50 -13.37 18.76 -29.63
CA LYS A 50 -12.53 19.67 -28.82
C LYS A 50 -12.86 19.70 -27.33
N GLN A 51 -14.15 19.69 -26.94
CA GLN A 51 -14.53 19.74 -25.53
C GLN A 51 -14.32 18.40 -24.81
N THR A 52 -14.50 17.27 -25.51
CA THR A 52 -14.23 15.94 -24.94
C THR A 52 -12.73 15.71 -24.81
N ASP A 53 -11.96 16.10 -25.83
CA ASP A 53 -10.50 16.01 -25.81
C ASP A 53 -9.90 16.91 -24.72
N ALA A 54 -10.43 18.13 -24.55
CA ALA A 54 -10.05 19.00 -23.44
C ALA A 54 -10.42 18.39 -22.08
N TYR A 55 -11.60 17.78 -21.95
CA TYR A 55 -12.00 17.09 -20.71
C TYR A 55 -11.04 15.95 -20.34
N LEU A 56 -10.72 15.08 -21.30
CA LEU A 56 -9.76 13.99 -21.13
C LEU A 56 -8.38 14.50 -20.71
N TRP A 57 -7.90 15.55 -21.37
CA TRP A 57 -6.62 16.17 -21.04
C TRP A 57 -6.61 16.77 -19.63
N VAL A 58 -7.69 17.44 -19.20
CA VAL A 58 -7.77 17.98 -17.83
C VAL A 58 -7.79 16.85 -16.79
N LEU A 59 -8.49 15.73 -17.04
CA LEU A 59 -8.41 14.57 -16.16
C LEU A 59 -7.00 13.98 -16.10
N GLU A 60 -6.28 13.95 -17.22
CA GLU A 60 -4.87 13.53 -17.27
C GLU A 60 -3.97 14.46 -16.43
N VAL A 61 -4.17 15.79 -16.53
CA VAL A 61 -3.45 16.77 -15.70
C VAL A 61 -3.72 16.56 -14.21
N ILE A 62 -4.97 16.29 -13.81
CA ILE A 62 -5.31 16.03 -12.42
C ILE A 62 -4.61 14.76 -11.92
N ARG A 63 -4.55 13.71 -12.73
CA ARG A 63 -3.90 12.43 -12.41
C ARG A 63 -2.36 12.52 -12.29
N LEU A 64 -1.74 13.60 -12.77
CA LEU A 64 -0.30 13.83 -12.53
C LEU A 64 0.02 14.05 -11.05
N ASN A 65 -0.99 14.35 -10.23
CA ASN A 65 -0.84 14.66 -8.80
C ASN A 65 0.21 15.76 -8.56
N GLU A 66 0.26 16.75 -9.45
CA GLU A 66 1.22 17.85 -9.40
C GLU A 66 0.57 19.09 -8.77
N PRO A 67 1.02 19.53 -7.57
CA PRO A 67 0.42 20.66 -6.86
C PRO A 67 0.37 21.93 -7.70
N ALA A 68 1.40 22.18 -8.52
CA ALA A 68 1.49 23.38 -9.34
C ALA A 68 0.39 23.49 -10.41
N HIS A 69 -0.18 22.36 -10.85
CA HIS A 69 -1.20 22.34 -11.91
C HIS A 69 -2.62 22.19 -11.37
N GLN A 70 -2.77 21.84 -10.10
CA GLN A 70 -4.04 21.43 -9.52
C GLN A 70 -5.12 22.51 -9.63
N GLN A 71 -4.86 23.72 -9.12
CA GLN A 71 -5.84 24.81 -9.15
C GLN A 71 -6.25 25.17 -10.60
N ALA A 72 -5.27 25.19 -11.51
CA ALA A 72 -5.52 25.47 -12.92
C ALA A 72 -6.39 24.39 -13.57
N ALA A 73 -6.19 23.12 -13.22
CA ALA A 73 -6.99 22.00 -13.70
C ALA A 73 -8.43 22.04 -13.16
N GLU A 74 -8.61 22.33 -11.87
CA GLU A 74 -9.94 22.50 -11.26
C GLU A 74 -10.72 23.66 -11.92
N ASP A 75 -10.05 24.78 -12.18
CA ASP A 75 -10.68 25.93 -12.85
C ASP A 75 -10.92 25.68 -14.34
N ALA A 76 -10.10 24.85 -15.00
CA ALA A 76 -10.33 24.42 -16.37
C ALA A 76 -11.60 23.55 -16.47
N LEU A 77 -11.81 22.60 -15.53
CA LEU A 77 -13.02 21.79 -15.49
C LEU A 77 -14.29 22.66 -15.38
N LYS A 78 -14.29 23.70 -14.54
CA LYS A 78 -15.42 24.63 -14.39
C LYS A 78 -15.75 25.43 -15.66
N LYS A 79 -14.77 25.61 -16.55
CA LYS A 79 -14.92 26.38 -17.81
C LYS A 79 -15.40 25.52 -18.97
N LEU A 80 -15.35 24.19 -18.85
CA LEU A 80 -15.82 23.28 -19.90
C LEU A 80 -17.35 23.35 -20.01
N LYS A 81 -17.84 23.39 -21.26
CA LYS A 81 -19.27 23.44 -21.54
C LYS A 81 -19.91 22.05 -21.56
N ILE A 82 -19.10 21.02 -21.82
CA ILE A 82 -19.53 19.63 -21.81
C ILE A 82 -19.69 19.15 -20.37
N THR A 83 -20.75 18.39 -20.09
CA THR A 83 -20.88 17.74 -18.78
C THR A 83 -19.98 16.50 -18.70
N PRO A 84 -19.50 16.12 -17.49
CA PRO A 84 -18.70 14.90 -17.32
C PRO A 84 -19.35 13.64 -17.90
N LYS A 85 -20.67 13.50 -17.71
CA LYS A 85 -21.45 12.37 -18.23
C LYS A 85 -21.50 12.34 -19.76
N GLU A 86 -21.62 13.49 -20.41
CA GLU A 86 -21.55 13.58 -21.87
C GLU A 86 -20.14 13.32 -22.39
N ALA A 87 -19.10 13.76 -21.67
CA ALA A 87 -17.72 13.50 -22.03
C ALA A 87 -17.39 12.00 -21.95
N GLN A 88 -17.79 11.34 -20.86
CA GLN A 88 -17.70 9.88 -20.71
C GLN A 88 -18.40 9.16 -21.85
N LYS A 89 -19.69 9.46 -22.09
CA LYS A 89 -20.46 8.81 -23.16
C LYS A 89 -19.79 8.96 -24.52
N ARG A 90 -19.36 10.16 -24.89
CA ARG A 90 -18.68 10.41 -26.17
C ARG A 90 -17.38 9.62 -26.30
N TYR A 91 -16.61 9.52 -25.21
CA TYR A 91 -15.37 8.76 -25.21
C TYR A 91 -15.62 7.24 -25.28
N SER A 92 -16.62 6.73 -24.55
CA SER A 92 -17.06 5.33 -24.65
C SER A 92 -17.51 4.99 -26.08
N ASP A 93 -18.32 5.85 -26.71
CA ASP A 93 -18.77 5.69 -28.10
C ASP A 93 -17.58 5.69 -29.09
N TYR A 94 -16.57 6.52 -28.84
CA TYR A 94 -15.33 6.55 -29.63
C TYR A 94 -14.54 5.25 -29.50
N LEU A 95 -14.35 4.73 -28.27
CA LEU A 95 -13.63 3.48 -28.04
C LEU A 95 -14.36 2.29 -28.69
N ALA A 96 -15.70 2.24 -28.59
CA ALA A 96 -16.52 1.24 -29.27
C ALA A 96 -16.33 1.26 -30.79
N LYS A 97 -16.35 2.45 -31.40
CA LYS A 97 -16.12 2.62 -32.84
C LYS A 97 -14.69 2.28 -33.27
N SER A 98 -13.72 2.44 -32.35
CA SER A 98 -12.31 2.12 -32.58
C SER A 98 -12.00 0.63 -32.42
N GLY A 99 -12.99 -0.20 -32.09
CA GLY A 99 -12.84 -1.65 -31.97
C GLY A 99 -12.37 -2.14 -30.59
N ALA A 100 -12.38 -1.28 -29.56
CA ALA A 100 -12.03 -1.69 -28.20
C ALA A 100 -13.03 -2.72 -27.65
N HIS A 101 -12.56 -3.70 -26.89
CA HIS A 101 -13.43 -4.68 -26.28
C HIS A 101 -14.32 -4.05 -25.17
N PRO A 102 -15.54 -4.56 -24.93
CA PRO A 102 -16.45 -4.01 -23.91
C PRO A 102 -15.81 -3.82 -22.53
N PHE A 103 -14.97 -4.77 -22.09
CA PHE A 103 -14.23 -4.65 -20.82
C PHE A 103 -13.21 -3.51 -20.82
N GLN A 104 -12.49 -3.31 -21.92
CA GLN A 104 -11.54 -2.18 -22.06
C GLN A 104 -12.27 -0.84 -22.03
N ILE A 105 -13.46 -0.76 -22.66
CA ILE A 105 -14.30 0.43 -22.64
C ILE A 105 -14.80 0.71 -21.22
N ALA A 106 -15.30 -0.32 -20.54
CA ALA A 106 -15.79 -0.19 -19.16
C ALA A 106 -14.68 0.30 -18.23
N LEU A 107 -13.51 -0.34 -18.23
CA LEU A 107 -12.37 0.05 -17.40
C LEU A 107 -11.80 1.43 -17.79
N GLY A 108 -11.66 1.70 -19.09
CA GLY A 108 -11.09 2.96 -19.59
C GLY A 108 -11.98 4.18 -19.40
N THR A 109 -13.29 3.98 -19.19
CA THR A 109 -14.26 5.07 -18.98
C THR A 109 -14.85 5.11 -17.57
N MET A 110 -14.39 4.22 -16.70
CA MET A 110 -14.85 4.10 -15.32
C MET A 110 -14.66 5.41 -14.56
N SER A 111 -15.71 5.84 -13.86
CA SER A 111 -15.74 7.04 -13.01
C SER A 111 -15.43 8.36 -13.73
N MET A 112 -15.33 8.39 -15.06
CA MET A 112 -15.07 9.61 -15.82
C MET A 112 -16.15 10.69 -15.63
N ASP A 113 -17.36 10.32 -15.25
CA ASP A 113 -18.42 11.26 -14.92
C ASP A 113 -18.29 11.88 -13.52
N ASN A 114 -17.31 11.44 -12.73
CA ASN A 114 -17.03 11.94 -11.38
C ASN A 114 -15.66 12.67 -11.29
N PRO A 115 -15.53 13.90 -11.84
CA PRO A 115 -14.31 14.69 -11.74
C PRO A 115 -13.94 15.06 -10.29
N VAL A 116 -14.91 15.12 -9.38
CA VAL A 116 -14.67 15.42 -7.96
C VAL A 116 -13.82 14.32 -7.32
N GLY A 117 -14.12 13.05 -7.62
CA GLY A 117 -13.31 11.93 -7.14
C GLY A 117 -11.85 11.97 -7.64
N TYR A 118 -11.61 12.44 -8.88
CA TYR A 118 -10.24 12.64 -9.36
C TYR A 118 -9.52 13.77 -8.62
N ILE A 119 -10.22 14.87 -8.32
CA ILE A 119 -9.65 16.00 -7.56
C ILE A 119 -9.31 15.57 -6.14
N GLU A 120 -10.21 14.88 -5.45
CA GLU A 120 -10.00 14.39 -4.08
C GLU A 120 -8.86 13.36 -4.05
N GLY A 121 -8.84 12.43 -5.01
CA GLY A 121 -7.74 11.47 -5.15
C GLY A 121 -6.40 12.15 -5.41
N ALA A 122 -6.36 13.19 -6.24
CA ALA A 122 -5.15 13.97 -6.50
C ALA A 122 -4.69 14.76 -5.27
N LYS A 123 -5.60 15.37 -4.51
CA LYS A 123 -5.31 16.04 -3.24
C LYS A 123 -4.64 15.09 -2.26
N LYS A 124 -5.27 13.92 -2.05
CA LYS A 124 -4.72 12.88 -1.19
C LYS A 124 -3.35 12.41 -1.69
N ALA A 125 -3.19 12.19 -2.99
CA ALA A 125 -1.93 11.78 -3.57
C ALA A 125 -0.80 12.80 -3.37
N ILE A 126 -1.11 14.09 -3.49
CA ILE A 126 -0.19 15.20 -3.23
C ILE A 126 0.23 15.23 -1.76
N GLU A 127 -0.74 15.06 -0.85
CA GLU A 127 -0.50 15.01 0.58
C GLU A 127 0.37 13.81 0.97
N ASP A 128 0.01 12.61 0.52
CA ASP A 128 0.79 11.38 0.73
C ASP A 128 2.23 11.57 0.20
N ALA A 129 2.39 12.12 -1.01
CA ALA A 129 3.70 12.36 -1.61
C ALA A 129 4.55 13.38 -0.82
N SER A 130 3.89 14.39 -0.25
CA SER A 130 4.54 15.32 0.67
C SER A 130 4.96 14.63 1.96
N ASN A 131 4.12 13.73 2.47
CA ASN A 131 4.40 12.96 3.67
C ASN A 131 5.63 12.05 3.49
N VAL A 132 5.74 11.36 2.34
CA VAL A 132 6.94 10.55 2.02
C VAL A 132 8.22 11.37 2.14
N ARG A 133 8.25 12.56 1.54
CA ARG A 133 9.44 13.45 1.62
C ARG A 133 9.66 13.99 3.02
N ALA A 134 8.60 14.24 3.79
CA ALA A 134 8.72 14.72 5.16
C ALA A 134 9.32 13.66 6.09
N VAL A 135 9.01 12.38 5.85
CA VAL A 135 9.51 11.23 6.63
C VAL A 135 10.91 10.81 6.18
N PHE A 136 11.11 10.58 4.88
CA PHE A 136 12.33 9.97 4.32
C PHE A 136 13.28 10.96 3.65
N GLY A 137 12.88 12.22 3.49
CA GLY A 137 13.66 13.25 2.78
C GLY A 137 13.59 13.17 1.25
N SER A 138 13.48 11.97 0.68
CA SER A 138 13.35 11.73 -0.76
C SER A 138 12.49 10.50 -1.06
N TYR A 139 12.08 10.32 -2.31
CA TYR A 139 11.34 9.13 -2.71
C TYR A 139 12.23 7.89 -2.78
N GLU A 140 13.48 8.07 -3.22
CA GLU A 140 14.48 7.02 -3.32
C GLU A 140 14.84 6.47 -1.94
N ALA A 141 15.05 7.35 -0.95
CA ALA A 141 15.32 6.95 0.42
C ALA A 141 14.15 6.18 1.06
N ALA A 142 12.91 6.43 0.63
CA ALA A 142 11.76 5.67 1.11
C ALA A 142 11.81 4.19 0.66
N LEU A 143 12.50 3.89 -0.46
CA LEU A 143 12.64 2.54 -1.00
C LEU A 143 13.83 1.77 -0.42
N GLU A 144 14.70 2.43 0.35
CA GLU A 144 15.79 1.75 1.06
C GLU A 144 15.23 0.88 2.18
N ASN A 145 15.88 -0.26 2.46
CA ASN A 145 15.50 -1.15 3.54
C ASN A 145 15.51 -0.41 4.89
N THR A 146 14.53 -0.73 5.73
CA THR A 146 14.56 -0.30 7.13
C THR A 146 15.47 -1.22 7.95
N PRO A 147 15.91 -0.81 9.16
CA PRO A 147 16.70 -1.68 10.03
C PRO A 147 16.02 -3.03 10.33
N ALA A 148 14.69 -3.06 10.40
CA ALA A 148 13.94 -4.30 10.59
C ALA A 148 14.02 -5.22 9.36
N GLU A 149 13.98 -4.65 8.16
CA GLU A 149 14.16 -5.42 6.92
C GLU A 149 15.58 -5.92 6.74
N ASP A 150 16.59 -5.11 7.09
CA ASP A 150 17.98 -5.55 7.04
C ASP A 150 18.24 -6.73 7.99
N LEU A 151 17.56 -6.78 9.14
CA LEU A 151 17.60 -7.93 10.04
C LEU A 151 16.94 -9.17 9.43
N MET A 152 15.74 -9.02 8.83
CA MET A 152 15.03 -10.13 8.19
C MET A 152 15.77 -10.67 6.96
N LEU A 153 16.35 -9.78 6.15
CA LEU A 153 17.00 -10.12 4.89
C LEU A 153 18.49 -10.48 5.07
N ALA A 154 18.93 -10.73 6.31
CA ALA A 154 20.29 -11.16 6.59
C ALA A 154 20.49 -12.67 6.31
N GLY A 155 21.54 -13.00 5.57
CA GLY A 155 21.98 -14.38 5.35
C GLY A 155 21.00 -15.22 4.52
N GLU A 156 20.84 -16.50 4.88
CA GLU A 156 19.98 -17.47 4.20
C GLU A 156 18.52 -16.99 4.09
N MET A 157 18.05 -16.23 5.09
CA MET A 157 16.70 -15.68 5.12
C MET A 157 16.47 -14.61 4.06
N GLY A 158 17.50 -13.84 3.67
CA GLY A 158 17.41 -12.88 2.57
C GLY A 158 17.49 -13.55 1.20
N GLU A 159 18.25 -14.63 1.08
CA GLU A 159 18.45 -15.34 -0.19
C GLU A 159 17.13 -15.86 -0.76
N VAL A 160 16.18 -16.29 0.08
CA VAL A 160 14.88 -16.81 -0.39
C VAL A 160 13.97 -15.78 -1.04
N TYR A 161 14.28 -14.49 -0.87
CA TYR A 161 13.57 -13.37 -1.49
C TYR A 161 14.30 -12.81 -2.70
N SER A 162 15.44 -13.39 -3.07
CA SER A 162 16.16 -13.01 -4.29
C SER A 162 15.40 -13.42 -5.55
N ALA A 163 15.64 -12.68 -6.64
CA ALA A 163 15.04 -12.98 -7.92
C ALA A 163 15.44 -14.39 -8.38
N CYS A 164 14.44 -15.18 -8.79
CA CYS A 164 14.61 -16.55 -9.28
C CYS A 164 15.20 -17.54 -8.24
N TRP A 165 15.02 -17.27 -6.94
CA TRP A 165 15.45 -18.22 -5.91
C TRP A 165 14.81 -19.60 -6.08
N GLY A 166 15.63 -20.64 -5.99
CA GLY A 166 15.19 -22.04 -6.11
C GLY A 166 14.84 -22.49 -7.52
N TRP A 167 15.06 -21.65 -8.54
CA TRP A 167 14.85 -22.01 -9.95
C TRP A 167 15.99 -22.88 -10.46
N THR A 168 15.64 -23.84 -11.31
CA THR A 168 16.57 -24.70 -12.05
C THR A 168 17.13 -23.97 -13.28
N ASP A 169 18.20 -24.51 -13.87
CA ASP A 169 18.80 -23.95 -15.09
C ASP A 169 17.79 -23.93 -16.25
N GLU A 170 16.94 -24.96 -16.36
CA GLU A 170 15.86 -25.00 -17.35
C GLU A 170 14.83 -23.88 -17.12
N GLU A 171 14.34 -23.69 -15.89
CA GLU A 171 13.36 -22.64 -15.55
C GLU A 171 13.90 -21.23 -15.75
N LEU A 172 15.19 -21.02 -15.45
CA LEU A 172 15.89 -19.78 -15.75
C LEU A 172 15.93 -19.52 -17.27
N SER A 173 16.19 -20.56 -18.06
CA SER A 173 16.20 -20.44 -19.53
C SER A 173 14.82 -20.12 -20.12
N GLU A 174 13.77 -20.65 -19.52
CA GLU A 174 12.38 -20.41 -19.92
C GLU A 174 11.82 -19.10 -19.33
N SER A 175 12.51 -18.52 -18.34
CA SER A 175 12.08 -17.33 -17.60
C SER A 175 10.70 -17.50 -16.92
N CYS A 176 10.36 -18.73 -16.55
CA CYS A 176 9.11 -19.04 -15.88
C CYS A 176 9.17 -20.33 -15.05
N VAL A 177 8.39 -20.34 -13.97
CA VAL A 177 8.08 -21.52 -13.17
C VAL A 177 6.59 -21.82 -13.33
N HIS A 178 6.25 -23.11 -13.40
CA HIS A 178 4.91 -23.55 -13.74
C HIS A 178 4.31 -24.50 -12.70
N GLY A 179 2.99 -24.42 -12.54
CA GLY A 179 2.18 -25.41 -11.83
C GLY A 179 2.56 -25.56 -10.35
N GLU A 180 2.65 -26.81 -9.89
CA GLU A 180 2.92 -27.17 -8.50
C GLU A 180 4.25 -26.63 -7.98
N ARG A 181 5.22 -26.43 -8.87
CA ARG A 181 6.54 -25.93 -8.52
C ARG A 181 6.50 -24.53 -7.88
N CYS A 182 5.58 -23.66 -8.31
CA CYS A 182 5.37 -22.37 -7.67
C CYS A 182 4.97 -22.52 -6.19
N ASN A 183 4.10 -23.48 -5.90
CA ASN A 183 3.63 -23.75 -4.54
C ASN A 183 4.74 -24.37 -3.68
N GLU A 184 5.56 -25.26 -4.25
CA GLU A 184 6.71 -25.83 -3.55
C GLU A 184 7.69 -24.76 -3.10
N LEU A 185 8.06 -23.84 -4.00
CA LEU A 185 8.94 -22.72 -3.68
C LEU A 185 8.33 -21.81 -2.61
N GLU A 186 7.03 -21.54 -2.70
CA GLU A 186 6.31 -20.76 -1.68
C GLU A 186 6.35 -21.44 -0.30
N ILE A 187 6.11 -22.75 -0.24
CA ILE A 187 6.15 -23.54 1.01
C ILE A 187 7.56 -23.53 1.61
N GLN A 188 8.60 -23.71 0.78
CA GLN A 188 9.99 -23.69 1.24
C GLN A 188 10.38 -22.30 1.78
N ARG A 189 10.05 -21.24 1.04
CA ARG A 189 10.25 -19.85 1.46
C ARG A 189 9.56 -19.58 2.81
N LYS A 190 8.29 -19.95 2.95
CA LYS A 190 7.52 -19.81 4.21
C LYS A 190 8.09 -20.65 5.36
N ALA A 191 8.72 -21.79 5.07
CA ALA A 191 9.35 -22.61 6.09
C ALA A 191 10.64 -21.94 6.60
N ILE A 192 11.43 -21.36 5.69
CA ILE A 192 12.67 -20.65 6.01
C ILE A 192 12.35 -19.36 6.77
N SER A 193 11.40 -18.55 6.31
CA SER A 193 11.05 -17.26 6.92
C SER A 193 10.50 -17.33 8.36
N LYS A 194 10.13 -18.52 8.85
CA LYS A 194 9.91 -18.75 10.30
C LYS A 194 11.15 -18.43 11.15
N GLY A 195 12.33 -18.41 10.53
CA GLY A 195 13.58 -17.96 11.16
C GLY A 195 13.62 -16.48 11.55
N PHE A 196 12.71 -15.64 11.03
CA PHE A 196 12.62 -14.22 11.42
C PHE A 196 12.43 -14.03 12.93
N VAL A 197 11.81 -15.01 13.62
CA VAL A 197 11.66 -15.05 15.08
C VAL A 197 12.99 -14.94 15.81
N GLY A 198 14.08 -15.45 15.22
CA GLY A 198 15.43 -15.36 15.79
C GLY A 198 16.20 -14.10 15.39
N GLN A 199 15.73 -13.33 14.40
CA GLN A 199 16.41 -12.15 13.87
C GLN A 199 15.79 -10.84 14.36
N LEU A 200 14.48 -10.84 14.63
CA LEU A 200 13.75 -9.69 15.13
C LEU A 200 13.51 -9.80 16.65
N PRO A 201 13.45 -8.67 17.37
CA PRO A 201 12.96 -8.67 18.74
C PRO A 201 11.50 -9.18 18.76
N GLU A 202 11.17 -10.04 19.71
CA GLU A 202 9.83 -10.65 19.78
C GLU A 202 8.84 -9.71 20.50
N PRO A 203 7.61 -9.54 19.98
CA PRO A 203 6.59 -8.74 20.65
C PRO A 203 6.17 -9.44 21.96
N ALA A 204 6.04 -8.67 23.04
CA ALA A 204 5.69 -9.22 24.36
C ALA A 204 4.18 -9.18 24.65
N THR A 205 3.45 -8.26 24.00
CA THR A 205 2.00 -8.06 24.20
C THR A 205 1.25 -7.98 22.88
N LEU A 206 -0.08 -8.03 22.93
CA LEU A 206 -0.89 -7.86 21.72
C LEU A 206 -0.74 -6.45 21.14
N SER A 207 -0.58 -5.41 21.97
CA SER A 207 -0.26 -4.06 21.49
C SER A 207 1.09 -4.00 20.74
N ASP A 208 2.10 -4.76 21.16
CA ASP A 208 3.37 -4.85 20.41
C ASP A 208 3.13 -5.50 19.03
N VAL A 209 2.32 -6.56 18.97
CA VAL A 209 1.95 -7.19 17.69
C VAL A 209 1.22 -6.22 16.76
N VAL A 210 0.23 -5.48 17.26
CA VAL A 210 -0.51 -4.49 16.47
C VAL A 210 0.39 -3.36 16.00
N ARG A 211 1.34 -2.90 16.84
CA ARG A 211 2.32 -1.89 16.45
C ARG A 211 3.16 -2.33 15.25
N GLU A 212 3.64 -3.57 15.25
CA GLU A 212 4.43 -4.10 14.13
C GLU A 212 3.59 -4.12 12.83
N TYR A 213 2.32 -4.52 12.90
CA TYR A 213 1.40 -4.43 11.76
C TYR A 213 1.23 -3.01 11.22
N GLN A 214 0.97 -2.06 12.12
CA GLN A 214 0.77 -0.66 11.76
C GLN A 214 2.04 -0.08 11.12
N TYR A 215 3.21 -0.45 11.63
CA TYR A 215 4.49 -0.06 11.05
C TYR A 215 4.64 -0.56 9.61
N TRP A 216 4.33 -1.84 9.36
CA TRP A 216 4.42 -2.41 8.02
C TRP A 216 3.42 -1.82 7.03
N ASP A 217 2.18 -1.58 7.46
CA ASP A 217 1.15 -0.94 6.63
C ASP A 217 1.50 0.53 6.31
N TRP A 218 2.02 1.26 7.31
CA TRP A 218 2.53 2.61 7.14
C TRP A 218 3.68 2.66 6.13
N LEU A 219 4.67 1.77 6.27
CA LEU A 219 5.83 1.70 5.37
C LEU A 219 5.38 1.38 3.94
N TYR A 220 4.50 0.40 3.77
CA TYR A 220 3.93 0.05 2.46
C TYR A 220 3.22 1.24 1.81
N THR A 221 2.38 1.95 2.57
CA THR A 221 1.62 3.10 2.04
C THR A 221 2.56 4.19 1.51
N LEU A 222 3.61 4.51 2.26
CA LEU A 222 4.60 5.50 1.85
C LEU A 222 5.44 5.03 0.66
N ARG A 223 5.89 3.76 0.64
CA ARG A 223 6.67 3.21 -0.48
C ARG A 223 5.88 3.14 -1.77
N ASN A 224 4.65 2.64 -1.71
CA ASN A 224 3.76 2.58 -2.87
C ASN A 224 3.53 3.98 -3.46
N ARG A 225 3.44 5.01 -2.60
CA ARG A 225 3.39 6.40 -3.06
C ARG A 225 4.70 6.83 -3.70
N ALA A 226 5.84 6.53 -3.08
CA ALA A 226 7.16 6.88 -3.61
C ALA A 226 7.43 6.25 -4.99
N GLU A 227 7.10 4.96 -5.16
CA GLU A 227 7.22 4.24 -6.43
C GLU A 227 6.39 4.90 -7.55
N LYS A 228 5.13 5.25 -7.27
CA LYS A 228 4.27 5.96 -8.23
C LYS A 228 4.85 7.32 -8.61
N GLU A 229 5.46 8.03 -7.66
CA GLU A 229 6.08 9.32 -7.90
C GLU A 229 7.38 9.22 -8.71
N LEU A 230 8.11 8.12 -8.59
CA LEU A 230 9.28 7.76 -9.41
C LEU A 230 8.91 7.22 -10.80
N GLY A 231 7.61 7.01 -11.07
CA GLY A 231 7.11 6.61 -12.38
C GLY A 231 6.95 5.09 -12.57
N TYR A 232 7.00 4.30 -11.51
CA TYR A 232 6.67 2.87 -11.58
C TYR A 232 5.16 2.71 -11.82
N GLU A 233 4.80 2.07 -12.94
CA GLU A 233 3.40 1.83 -13.32
C GLU A 233 2.71 0.83 -12.38
N TYR A 234 3.45 -0.19 -11.96
CA TYR A 234 3.03 -1.22 -11.02
C TYR A 234 3.88 -1.13 -9.76
N ALA A 235 3.48 -0.24 -8.86
CA ALA A 235 4.04 -0.14 -7.52
C ALA A 235 3.54 -1.33 -6.67
N ASP A 236 4.46 -2.05 -6.04
CA ASP A 236 4.20 -3.22 -5.20
C ASP A 236 4.75 -3.04 -3.76
N GLY A 237 5.62 -2.05 -3.56
CA GLY A 237 6.17 -1.71 -2.24
C GLY A 237 7.01 -2.82 -1.58
N GLY A 238 7.36 -3.88 -2.32
CA GLY A 238 8.29 -4.94 -1.91
C GLY A 238 7.87 -5.67 -0.63
N ARG A 239 6.69 -6.31 -0.60
CA ARG A 239 6.10 -6.86 0.64
C ARG A 239 6.30 -8.36 0.91
N SER A 240 6.99 -9.11 0.06
CA SER A 240 6.97 -10.59 0.16
C SER A 240 7.50 -11.14 1.50
N HIS A 241 8.59 -10.58 2.04
CA HIS A 241 9.11 -10.93 3.38
C HIS A 241 8.23 -10.41 4.50
N ILE A 242 7.64 -9.23 4.32
CA ILE A 242 6.68 -8.64 5.27
C ILE A 242 5.45 -9.55 5.42
N TYR A 243 4.88 -10.06 4.32
CA TYR A 243 3.71 -10.95 4.38
C TYR A 243 3.97 -12.25 5.14
N ASP A 244 5.17 -12.80 5.03
CA ASP A 244 5.56 -13.98 5.80
C ASP A 244 5.69 -13.66 7.29
N ARG A 245 6.28 -12.50 7.64
CA ARG A 245 6.35 -12.03 9.03
C ARG A 245 4.95 -11.75 9.59
N GLU A 246 4.08 -11.11 8.82
CA GLU A 246 2.69 -10.87 9.21
C GLU A 246 1.96 -12.19 9.48
N SER A 247 2.15 -13.22 8.66
CA SER A 247 1.55 -14.54 8.91
C SER A 247 1.95 -15.11 10.28
N TYR A 248 3.19 -14.88 10.73
CA TYR A 248 3.62 -15.22 12.08
C TYR A 248 2.92 -14.35 13.14
N LEU A 249 2.84 -13.03 12.94
CA LEU A 249 2.14 -12.12 13.85
C LEU A 249 0.66 -12.47 14.02
N GLU A 250 -0.03 -12.97 12.99
CA GLU A 250 -1.41 -13.48 13.12
C GLU A 250 -1.50 -14.63 14.14
N THR A 251 -0.50 -15.53 14.15
CA THR A 251 -0.45 -16.60 15.14
C THR A 251 -0.28 -16.06 16.56
N LEU A 252 0.52 -14.99 16.72
CA LEU A 252 0.73 -14.36 18.01
C LEU A 252 -0.53 -13.66 18.54
N LEU A 253 -1.34 -13.06 17.66
CA LEU A 253 -2.66 -12.51 18.04
C LEU A 253 -3.60 -13.57 18.63
N ALA A 254 -3.47 -14.83 18.18
CA ALA A 254 -4.25 -15.95 18.68
C ALA A 254 -3.68 -16.59 19.97
N THR A 255 -2.40 -16.41 20.27
CA THR A 255 -1.73 -17.12 21.37
C THR A 255 -1.31 -16.25 22.54
N ILE A 256 -0.91 -14.99 22.32
CA ILE A 256 -0.51 -14.07 23.38
C ILE A 256 -1.76 -13.65 24.14
N ARG A 257 -1.78 -13.87 25.46
CA ARG A 257 -2.91 -13.43 26.28
C ARG A 257 -2.91 -11.91 26.41
N PRO A 258 -4.07 -11.25 26.33
CA PRO A 258 -4.15 -9.82 26.61
C PRO A 258 -3.66 -9.53 28.03
N VAL A 259 -2.80 -8.52 28.19
CA VAL A 259 -2.27 -8.09 29.49
C VAL A 259 -3.31 -7.35 30.34
N SER A 260 -4.35 -6.86 29.69
CA SER A 260 -5.46 -6.19 30.36
C SER A 260 -6.73 -6.31 29.53
N ARG A 261 -7.87 -6.07 30.18
CA ARG A 261 -9.16 -5.99 29.46
C ARG A 261 -9.19 -4.81 28.48
N GLN A 262 -8.44 -3.75 28.78
CA GLN A 262 -8.33 -2.59 27.90
C GLN A 262 -7.61 -2.97 26.61
N GLU A 263 -6.44 -3.62 26.70
CA GLU A 263 -5.68 -4.12 25.55
C GLU A 263 -6.56 -5.04 24.68
N ALA A 264 -7.29 -5.95 25.32
CA ALA A 264 -8.19 -6.87 24.61
C ALA A 264 -9.25 -6.14 23.78
N VAL A 265 -9.87 -5.09 24.33
CA VAL A 265 -10.90 -4.30 23.65
C VAL A 265 -10.30 -3.49 22.50
N GLU A 266 -9.16 -2.85 22.76
CA GLU A 266 -8.40 -2.06 21.80
C GLU A 266 -7.97 -2.88 20.58
N VAL A 267 -7.36 -4.05 20.82
CA VAL A 267 -6.95 -4.98 19.76
C VAL A 267 -8.16 -5.55 19.04
N CYS A 268 -9.26 -5.85 19.74
CA CYS A 268 -10.50 -6.32 19.10
C CYS A 268 -11.10 -5.28 18.15
N GLN A 269 -11.14 -4.01 18.55
CA GLN A 269 -11.59 -2.92 17.70
C GLN A 269 -10.71 -2.77 16.46
N TRP A 270 -9.39 -2.89 16.63
CA TRP A 270 -8.45 -2.87 15.51
C TRP A 270 -8.71 -4.05 14.55
N VAL A 271 -8.79 -5.29 15.06
CA VAL A 271 -9.05 -6.49 14.25
C VAL A 271 -10.35 -6.35 13.44
N LEU A 272 -11.44 -5.86 14.05
CA LEU A 272 -12.72 -5.67 13.38
C LEU A 272 -12.70 -4.56 12.32
N GLY A 273 -11.72 -3.67 12.36
CA GLY A 273 -11.52 -2.59 11.39
C GLY A 273 -10.60 -2.94 10.22
N GLU A 274 -9.91 -4.08 10.26
CA GLU A 274 -9.01 -4.51 9.20
C GLU A 274 -9.70 -5.47 8.21
N GLU A 275 -9.59 -5.18 6.92
CA GLU A 275 -10.18 -6.02 5.86
C GLU A 275 -9.59 -7.44 5.83
N ARG A 276 -8.35 -7.63 6.30
CA ARG A 276 -7.67 -8.92 6.31
C ARG A 276 -8.31 -9.95 7.24
N PHE A 277 -8.97 -9.50 8.31
CA PHE A 277 -9.57 -10.38 9.31
C PHE A 277 -11.04 -10.61 8.98
N GLU A 278 -11.29 -11.38 7.93
CA GLU A 278 -12.66 -11.76 7.59
C GLU A 278 -13.26 -12.66 8.69
N LEU A 279 -14.47 -12.31 9.14
CA LEU A 279 -15.22 -13.09 10.12
C LEU A 279 -15.59 -14.46 9.53
N GLY A 280 -15.18 -15.53 10.21
CA GLY A 280 -15.36 -16.92 9.77
C GLY A 280 -14.12 -17.57 9.15
N GLY A 281 -13.00 -16.83 9.04
CA GLY A 281 -11.69 -17.43 8.83
C GLY A 281 -11.19 -18.12 10.09
N GLY A 282 -10.66 -19.35 9.98
CA GLY A 282 -10.25 -20.16 11.13
C GLY A 282 -9.23 -19.49 12.06
N THR A 283 -8.34 -18.66 11.51
CA THR A 283 -7.39 -17.85 12.30
C THR A 283 -8.09 -16.71 13.02
N THR A 284 -8.98 -15.98 12.34
CA THR A 284 -9.77 -14.87 12.92
C THR A 284 -10.60 -15.35 14.11
N GLU A 285 -11.22 -16.53 14.02
CA GLU A 285 -11.98 -17.11 15.13
C GLU A 285 -11.10 -17.34 16.36
N GLN A 286 -9.89 -17.86 16.18
CA GLN A 286 -8.94 -18.08 17.28
C GLN A 286 -8.51 -16.76 17.93
N ILE A 287 -8.24 -15.74 17.13
CA ILE A 287 -7.92 -14.38 17.61
C ILE A 287 -9.08 -13.85 18.47
N ILE A 288 -10.31 -13.89 17.95
CA ILE A 288 -11.48 -13.41 18.69
C ILE A 288 -11.67 -14.19 19.99
N MET A 289 -11.54 -15.51 19.96
CA MET A 289 -11.64 -16.35 21.16
C MET A 289 -10.58 -16.02 22.21
N ASN A 290 -9.34 -15.73 21.79
CA ASN A 290 -8.28 -15.28 22.68
C ASN A 290 -8.62 -13.91 23.32
N LEU A 291 -9.10 -12.95 22.51
CA LEU A 291 -9.45 -11.60 22.97
C LEU A 291 -10.64 -11.56 23.95
N VAL A 292 -11.60 -12.48 23.82
CA VAL A 292 -12.73 -12.58 24.78
C VAL A 292 -12.40 -13.39 26.03
N GLY A 293 -11.26 -14.11 26.03
CA GLY A 293 -10.80 -14.96 27.12
C GLY A 293 -10.31 -14.21 28.36
N GLU A 294 -9.69 -14.96 29.28
CA GLU A 294 -9.09 -14.40 30.50
C GLU A 294 -7.80 -13.64 30.19
N CYS A 295 -7.66 -12.45 30.79
CA CYS A 295 -6.43 -11.65 30.71
C CYS A 295 -5.31 -12.27 31.56
N GLY A 296 -4.08 -12.12 31.09
CA GLY A 296 -2.85 -12.63 31.73
C GLY A 296 -2.36 -11.79 32.90
#